data_AF-A0A530C8J5-F1
#
_entry.id   AF-A0A530C8J5-F1
#
_cell.length_a   1.000
_cell.length_b   1.000
_cell.length_c   1.000
_cell.angle_alpha   90.00
_cell.angle_beta   90.00
_cell.angle_gamma   90.00
#
_symmetry.space_group_name_H-M   'P 1'
#
loop_
_entity.id
_entity.type
_entity.pdbx_description
1 polymer ?
#
loop_
_entity_poly.entity_id
_entity_poly.type
_entity_poly.pdbx_seq_one_letter_code
_entity_poly.pdbx_strand_id
1 'polypeptide(L)'
;MSGPNPNIKHPIATHPRVGFLKPLVTSPNIEIGDFTYYDDPDGPDKFAEKCVLHHYDYIGDRLVIGKFCAIAEGARFIMNGANHAMSGFSTYPFNIFGHGWEEGFDPETWSKEIRGDTIVENDVWIGMDAVTMPGVRTGNG
;
A
#
# COMPACT_ATOMS: atom_id res chain seq x y z
N MET A 1 26.97 -2.63 -18.61
CA MET A 1 26.21 -3.85 -18.30
C MET A 1 24.80 -3.68 -18.82
N SER A 2 24.20 -4.69 -19.48
CA SER A 2 22.80 -4.65 -19.92
C SER A 2 21.92 -5.36 -18.88
N GLY A 3 21.02 -4.61 -18.24
CA GLY A 3 19.98 -5.15 -17.37
C GLY A 3 18.63 -5.30 -18.10
N PRO A 4 17.58 -5.82 -17.44
CA PRO A 4 16.24 -5.83 -18.01
C PRO A 4 15.70 -4.40 -18.20
N ASN A 5 14.73 -4.22 -19.10
CA ASN A 5 13.99 -2.98 -19.21
C ASN A 5 13.02 -2.85 -18.02
N PRO A 6 13.07 -1.80 -17.18
CA PRO A 6 12.22 -1.69 -15.99
C PRO A 6 10.71 -1.56 -16.30
N ASN A 7 10.35 -1.29 -17.57
CA ASN A 7 8.96 -1.16 -17.99
C ASN A 7 8.33 -2.50 -18.44
N ILE A 8 9.06 -3.61 -18.39
CA ILE A 8 8.47 -4.93 -18.67
C ILE A 8 7.78 -5.45 -17.40
N LYS A 9 6.55 -5.93 -17.56
CA LYS A 9 5.75 -6.45 -16.44
C LYS A 9 6.35 -7.71 -15.82
N HIS A 10 6.71 -8.68 -16.66
CA HIS A 10 7.28 -9.97 -16.24
C HIS A 10 8.70 -10.11 -16.78
N PRO A 11 9.73 -9.77 -15.99
CA PRO A 11 11.12 -9.79 -16.45
C PRO A 11 11.70 -11.22 -16.58
N ILE A 12 11.07 -12.22 -15.96
CA ILE A 12 11.52 -13.61 -15.99
C ILE A 12 10.46 -14.45 -16.71
N ALA A 13 10.65 -14.72 -18.00
CA ALA A 13 9.67 -15.42 -18.83
C ALA A 13 9.25 -16.81 -18.29
N THR A 14 10.16 -17.51 -17.60
CA THR A 14 9.90 -18.82 -16.99
C THR A 14 9.28 -18.76 -15.60
N HIS A 15 9.19 -17.57 -14.98
CA HIS A 15 8.68 -17.36 -13.62
C HIS A 15 7.67 -16.20 -13.62
N PRO A 16 6.45 -16.42 -14.13
CA PRO A 16 5.43 -15.37 -14.24
C PRO A 16 4.97 -14.82 -12.89
N ARG A 17 5.21 -15.55 -11.79
CA ARG A 17 4.96 -15.11 -10.41
C ARG A 17 5.76 -13.87 -9.99
N VAL A 18 6.88 -13.60 -10.67
CA VAL A 18 7.73 -12.42 -10.44
C VAL A 18 7.40 -11.32 -11.45
N GLY A 19 7.17 -10.10 -10.97
CA GLY A 19 6.93 -8.95 -11.84
C GLY A 19 7.46 -7.63 -11.29
N PHE A 20 7.87 -6.73 -12.19
CA PHE A 20 8.19 -5.35 -11.82
C PHE A 20 6.89 -4.58 -11.58
N LEU A 21 6.82 -3.93 -10.41
CA LEU A 21 5.59 -3.31 -9.95
C LEU A 21 5.27 -1.99 -10.65
N LYS A 22 6.29 -1.20 -11.02
CA LYS A 22 6.08 0.10 -11.69
C LYS A 22 5.19 0.04 -12.94
N PRO A 23 5.38 -0.88 -13.90
CA PRO A 23 4.48 -1.01 -15.06
C PRO A 23 3.16 -1.75 -14.76
N LEU A 24 2.99 -2.30 -13.56
CA LEU A 24 1.81 -3.07 -13.13
C LEU A 24 0.81 -2.22 -12.35
N VAL A 25 1.30 -1.32 -11.50
CA VAL A 25 0.47 -0.49 -10.62
C VAL A 25 0.17 0.84 -11.30
N THR A 26 -1.12 1.14 -11.48
CA THR A 26 -1.60 2.35 -12.16
C THR A 26 -2.31 3.34 -11.23
N SER A 27 -2.42 3.04 -9.94
CA SER A 27 -3.10 3.92 -8.98
C SER A 27 -2.33 5.25 -8.84
N PRO A 28 -2.99 6.41 -8.91
CA PRO A 28 -2.32 7.72 -8.86
C PRO A 28 -1.66 8.02 -7.51
N ASN A 29 -2.12 7.39 -6.43
CA ASN A 29 -1.60 7.59 -5.07
C ASN A 29 -0.53 6.56 -4.69
N ILE A 30 -0.08 5.73 -5.64
CA ILE A 30 0.99 4.76 -5.43
C ILE A 30 2.15 5.08 -6.38
N GLU A 31 3.32 5.36 -5.81
CA GLU A 31 4.55 5.61 -6.57
C GLU A 31 5.52 4.44 -6.35
N ILE A 32 6.04 3.89 -7.44
CA ILE A 32 6.95 2.74 -7.39
C ILE A 32 8.18 3.00 -8.26
N GLY A 33 9.35 2.85 -7.65
CA GLY A 33 10.63 2.98 -8.30
C GLY A 33 10.93 1.86 -9.31
N ASP A 34 11.84 2.16 -10.25
CA ASP A 34 12.32 1.17 -11.21
C ASP A 34 12.90 -0.07 -10.51
N PHE A 35 12.73 -1.23 -11.16
CA PHE A 35 13.26 -2.54 -10.74
C PHE A 35 12.72 -3.12 -9.43
N THR A 36 11.87 -2.39 -8.71
CA THR A 36 11.14 -2.94 -7.57
C THR A 36 10.17 -4.02 -8.04
N TYR A 37 10.25 -5.19 -7.41
CA TYR A 37 9.50 -6.37 -7.83
C TYR A 37 8.67 -6.95 -6.70
N TYR A 38 7.63 -7.69 -7.10
CA TYR A 38 6.81 -8.52 -6.23
C TYR A 38 6.82 -9.96 -6.75
N ASP A 39 6.82 -10.92 -5.82
CA ASP A 39 6.77 -12.35 -6.11
C ASP A 39 5.55 -13.00 -5.43
N ASP A 40 4.56 -13.42 -6.21
CA ASP A 40 3.31 -14.04 -5.73
C ASP A 40 2.83 -15.13 -6.70
N PRO A 41 2.50 -16.35 -6.23
CA PRO A 41 1.96 -17.43 -7.06
C PRO A 41 0.69 -17.04 -7.84
N ASP A 42 -0.15 -16.16 -7.27
CA ASP A 42 -1.37 -15.66 -7.90
C ASP A 42 -1.11 -14.56 -8.94
N GLY A 43 0.15 -14.15 -9.09
CA GLY A 43 0.62 -13.19 -10.07
C GLY A 43 0.85 -11.77 -9.50
N PRO A 44 1.87 -11.06 -9.99
CA PRO A 44 2.26 -9.75 -9.48
C PRO A 44 1.28 -8.64 -9.86
N ASP A 45 0.45 -8.83 -10.90
CA ASP A 45 -0.59 -7.87 -11.34
C ASP A 45 -1.61 -7.56 -10.25
N LYS A 46 -1.79 -8.46 -9.28
CA LYS A 46 -2.73 -8.30 -8.16
C LYS A 46 -2.14 -7.54 -6.97
N PHE A 47 -0.91 -7.04 -7.06
CA PHE A 47 -0.24 -6.36 -5.93
C PHE A 47 -1.10 -5.23 -5.33
N ALA A 48 -1.58 -4.29 -6.16
CA ALA A 48 -2.36 -3.16 -5.65
C ALA A 48 -3.68 -3.60 -5.00
N GLU A 49 -4.31 -4.66 -5.50
CA GLU A 49 -5.56 -5.20 -4.96
C GLU A 49 -5.35 -5.99 -3.67
N LYS A 50 -4.33 -6.86 -3.62
CA LYS A 50 -4.11 -7.81 -2.51
C LYS A 50 -3.22 -7.25 -1.40
N CYS A 51 -2.27 -6.38 -1.74
CA CYS A 51 -1.22 -5.94 -0.83
C CYS A 51 -1.46 -4.52 -0.31
N VAL A 52 -2.18 -3.67 -1.02
CA VAL A 52 -2.42 -2.28 -0.61
C VAL A 52 -3.87 -2.14 -0.13
N LEU A 53 -4.04 -2.10 1.20
CA LEU A 53 -5.34 -2.24 1.85
C LEU A 53 -5.79 -0.92 2.47
N HIS A 54 -7.09 -0.65 2.42
CA HIS A 54 -7.72 0.56 2.98
C HIS A 54 -7.18 1.87 2.39
N HIS A 55 -6.75 1.84 1.13
CA HIS A 55 -6.26 3.01 0.41
C HIS A 55 -7.40 3.64 -0.39
N TYR A 56 -7.90 4.79 0.07
CA TYR A 56 -9.03 5.46 -0.57
C TYR A 56 -8.61 6.85 -1.07
N ASP A 57 -8.96 7.17 -2.33
CA ASP A 57 -8.51 8.41 -2.99
C ASP A 57 -8.88 9.69 -2.23
N TYR A 58 -10.02 9.69 -1.51
CA TYR A 58 -10.47 10.86 -0.75
C TYR A 58 -9.62 11.16 0.49
N ILE A 59 -8.78 10.21 0.94
CA ILE A 59 -7.83 10.42 2.04
C ILE A 59 -6.60 11.15 1.54
N GLY A 60 -6.15 10.82 0.32
CA GLY A 60 -5.01 11.45 -0.32
C GLY A 60 -3.65 11.05 0.26
N ASP A 61 -3.59 10.06 1.15
CA ASP A 61 -2.33 9.47 1.60
C ASP A 61 -1.67 8.69 0.45
N ARG A 62 -0.35 8.62 0.46
CA ARG A 62 0.42 7.94 -0.60
C ARG A 62 1.16 6.73 -0.07
N LEU A 63 1.28 5.72 -0.92
CA LEU A 63 2.25 4.64 -0.77
C LEU A 63 3.41 4.89 -1.74
N VAL A 64 4.59 5.17 -1.21
CA VAL A 64 5.80 5.41 -2.01
C VAL A 64 6.78 4.28 -1.75
N ILE A 65 7.17 3.55 -2.80
CA ILE A 65 8.15 2.48 -2.72
C ILE A 65 9.31 2.84 -3.66
N GLY A 66 10.53 2.86 -3.11
CA GLY A 66 11.74 3.22 -3.84
C GLY A 66 12.12 2.22 -4.92
N LYS A 67 13.35 2.35 -5.42
CA LYS A 67 13.91 1.49 -6.45
C LYS A 67 14.51 0.23 -5.85
N PHE A 68 14.64 -0.82 -6.67
CA PHE A 68 15.33 -2.06 -6.33
C PHE A 68 14.83 -2.76 -5.05
N CYS A 69 13.58 -2.55 -4.64
CA CYS A 69 13.02 -3.26 -3.51
C CYS A 69 12.59 -4.68 -3.91
N ALA A 70 12.69 -5.60 -2.96
CA ALA A 70 12.25 -6.99 -3.09
C ALA A 70 11.05 -7.21 -2.16
N ILE A 71 9.87 -7.47 -2.72
CA ILE A 71 8.65 -7.67 -1.93
C ILE A 71 8.21 -9.13 -2.10
N ALA A 72 8.17 -9.87 -0.99
CA ALA A 72 7.74 -11.26 -0.99
C ALA A 72 6.22 -11.38 -0.84
N GLU A 73 5.71 -12.54 -1.28
CA GLU A 73 4.33 -12.98 -1.18
C GLU A 73 3.65 -12.61 0.14
N GLY A 74 2.41 -12.09 0.05
CA GLY A 74 1.57 -11.82 1.22
C GLY A 74 1.93 -10.55 2.01
N ALA A 75 2.96 -9.81 1.60
CA ALA A 75 3.26 -8.50 2.17
C ALA A 75 2.05 -7.56 2.06
N ARG A 76 1.76 -6.83 3.13
CA ARG A 76 0.61 -5.92 3.21
C ARG A 76 1.03 -4.53 3.67
N PHE A 77 0.44 -3.53 3.03
CA PHE A 77 0.53 -2.12 3.35
C PHE A 77 -0.87 -1.69 3.78
N ILE A 78 -1.03 -1.46 5.09
CA ILE A 78 -2.27 -0.94 5.64
C ILE A 78 -2.20 0.58 5.53
N MET A 79 -3.15 1.16 4.81
CA MET A 79 -3.24 2.59 4.56
C MET A 79 -4.24 3.25 5.52
N ASN A 80 -4.35 4.57 5.49
CA ASN A 80 -5.00 5.34 6.55
C ASN A 80 -6.52 5.12 6.67
N GLY A 81 -7.17 4.57 5.63
CA GLY A 81 -8.59 4.24 5.67
C GLY A 81 -8.97 3.14 6.67
N ALA A 82 -7.99 2.45 7.25
CA ALA A 82 -8.20 1.46 8.30
C ALA A 82 -8.44 2.08 9.68
N ASN A 83 -8.09 3.36 9.87
CA ASN A 83 -8.14 3.99 11.18
C ASN A 83 -9.57 4.38 11.55
N HIS A 84 -9.95 4.12 12.80
CA HIS A 84 -11.22 4.55 13.38
C HIS A 84 -10.99 5.79 14.23
N ALA A 85 -12.00 6.64 14.39
CA ALA A 85 -11.94 7.74 15.36
C ALA A 85 -11.72 7.18 16.79
N MET A 86 -10.73 7.71 17.51
CA MET A 86 -10.37 7.21 18.85
C MET A 86 -10.61 8.22 19.98
N SER A 87 -10.89 9.48 19.64
CA SER A 87 -11.08 10.57 20.62
C SER A 87 -12.45 10.55 21.30
N GLY A 88 -13.42 9.82 20.75
CA GLY A 88 -14.77 9.69 21.30
C GLY A 88 -14.90 8.66 22.43
N PHE A 89 -16.14 8.37 22.81
CA PHE A 89 -16.44 7.36 23.85
C PHE A 89 -16.35 5.91 23.33
N SER A 90 -16.30 5.73 22.01
CA SER A 90 -16.25 4.43 21.33
C SER A 90 -15.51 4.57 20.01
N THR A 91 -14.83 3.50 19.59
CA THR A 91 -14.22 3.39 18.26
C THR A 91 -15.18 2.76 17.23
N TYR A 92 -16.39 2.36 17.62
CA TYR A 92 -17.35 1.77 16.69
C TYR A 92 -17.85 2.82 15.69
N PRO A 93 -17.78 2.57 14.36
CA PRO A 93 -18.08 3.57 13.35
C PRO A 93 -19.60 3.62 13.09
N PHE A 94 -20.40 4.07 14.05
CA PHE A 94 -21.87 4.10 13.93
C PHE A 94 -22.34 4.79 12.64
N ASN A 95 -21.67 5.88 12.27
CA ASN A 95 -22.01 6.74 11.14
C ASN A 95 -22.03 6.00 9.79
N ILE A 96 -21.23 4.95 9.60
CA ILE A 96 -21.16 4.25 8.30
C ILE A 96 -22.40 3.38 8.03
N PHE A 97 -23.19 3.08 9.06
CA PHE A 97 -24.40 2.25 8.93
C PHE A 97 -25.65 3.06 8.58
N GLY A 98 -25.58 4.39 8.60
CA GLY A 98 -26.69 5.27 8.24
C GLY A 98 -27.89 5.18 9.19
N HIS A 99 -29.09 5.50 8.68
CA HIS A 99 -30.36 5.43 9.41
C HIS A 99 -30.45 6.38 10.62
N GLY A 100 -29.84 7.56 10.50
CA GLY A 100 -29.79 8.58 11.54
C GLY A 100 -28.57 8.44 12.46
N TRP A 101 -27.78 7.36 12.35
CA TRP A 101 -26.53 7.20 13.11
C TRP A 101 -25.37 8.03 12.54
N GLU A 102 -25.52 8.54 11.32
CA GLU A 102 -24.62 9.52 10.71
C GLU A 102 -24.81 10.93 11.28
N GLU A 103 -25.97 11.21 11.89
CA GLU A 103 -26.28 12.55 12.40
C GLU A 103 -25.35 12.93 13.56
N GLY A 104 -24.70 14.09 13.43
CA GLY A 104 -23.79 14.62 14.44
C GLY A 104 -22.39 13.98 14.46
N PHE A 105 -22.07 13.08 13.54
CA PHE A 105 -20.69 12.62 13.37
C PHE A 105 -19.80 13.76 12.87
N ASP A 106 -18.71 14.01 13.59
CA ASP A 106 -17.71 15.00 13.21
C ASP A 106 -16.54 14.31 12.47
N PRO A 107 -16.37 14.52 11.14
CA PRO A 107 -15.28 13.94 10.37
C PRO A 107 -13.88 14.33 10.88
N GLU A 108 -13.74 15.46 11.58
CA GLU A 108 -12.46 15.91 12.13
C GLU A 108 -11.92 14.93 13.18
N THR A 109 -12.82 14.24 13.90
CA THR A 109 -12.45 13.22 14.89
C THR A 109 -11.76 12.02 14.27
N TRP A 110 -12.09 11.70 13.02
CA TRP A 110 -11.47 10.61 12.26
C TRP A 110 -10.24 11.09 11.49
N SER A 111 -10.27 12.27 10.87
CA SER A 111 -9.13 12.77 10.09
C SER A 111 -7.88 13.01 10.96
N LYS A 112 -8.05 13.28 12.26
CA LYS A 112 -6.96 13.35 13.25
C LYS A 112 -6.17 12.04 13.41
N GLU A 113 -6.74 10.92 12.98
CA GLU A 113 -6.11 9.60 13.07
C GLU A 113 -5.28 9.25 11.83
N ILE A 114 -5.26 10.11 10.82
CA ILE A 114 -4.40 9.96 9.63
C ILE A 114 -2.93 10.12 10.06
N ARG A 115 -2.10 9.14 9.71
CA ARG A 115 -0.67 9.03 10.02
C ARG A 115 0.25 9.50 8.89
N GLY A 116 -0.32 9.90 7.76
CA GLY A 116 0.40 10.37 6.59
C GLY A 116 0.84 9.25 5.65
N ASP A 117 1.75 9.58 4.73
CA ASP A 117 2.23 8.68 3.69
C ASP A 117 3.03 7.51 4.27
N THR A 118 2.88 6.32 3.67
CA THR A 118 3.73 5.16 3.93
C THR A 118 4.87 5.16 2.92
N ILE A 119 6.11 5.15 3.41
CA ILE A 119 7.32 5.31 2.57
C ILE A 119 8.26 4.13 2.79
N VAL A 120 8.54 3.39 1.73
CA VAL A 120 9.64 2.43 1.65
C VAL A 120 10.70 3.06 0.76
N GLU A 121 11.91 3.27 1.28
CA GLU A 121 13.00 3.84 0.49
C GLU A 121 13.59 2.79 -0.47
N ASN A 122 14.87 2.89 -0.84
CA ASN A 122 15.46 2.04 -1.88
C ASN A 122 16.12 0.80 -1.29
N ASP A 123 16.22 -0.25 -2.10
CA ASP A 123 16.96 -1.48 -1.76
C ASP A 123 16.44 -2.21 -0.51
N VAL A 124 15.15 -2.05 -0.21
CA VAL A 124 14.52 -2.69 0.95
C VAL A 124 14.04 -4.09 0.58
N TRP A 125 14.33 -5.06 1.44
CA TRP A 125 13.74 -6.39 1.36
C TRP A 125 12.59 -6.55 2.36
N ILE A 126 11.38 -6.74 1.85
CA ILE A 126 10.17 -7.00 2.62
C ILE A 126 9.88 -8.50 2.58
N GLY A 127 9.95 -9.14 3.74
CA GLY A 127 9.71 -10.57 3.92
C GLY A 127 8.25 -10.97 3.73
N MET A 128 8.04 -12.29 3.60
CA MET A 128 6.72 -12.90 3.42
C MET A 128 5.78 -12.51 4.57
N ASP A 129 4.52 -12.23 4.23
CA ASP A 129 3.44 -11.86 5.16
C ASP A 129 3.68 -10.63 6.05
N ALA A 130 4.77 -9.89 5.84
CA ALA A 130 5.07 -8.68 6.59
C ALA A 130 3.95 -7.64 6.45
N VAL A 131 3.66 -6.93 7.54
CA VAL A 131 2.61 -5.91 7.58
C VAL A 131 3.23 -4.55 7.91
N THR A 132 3.12 -3.62 6.98
CA THR A 132 3.50 -2.22 7.15
C THR A 132 2.26 -1.42 7.55
N MET A 133 2.31 -0.75 8.70
CA MET A 133 1.21 0.07 9.22
C MET A 133 1.20 1.48 8.61
N PRO A 134 0.08 2.24 8.70
CA PRO A 134 -0.02 3.56 8.09
C PRO A 134 1.04 4.54 8.60
N GLY A 135 1.61 5.35 7.71
CA GLY A 135 2.56 6.40 8.06
C GLY A 135 3.97 5.92 8.40
N VAL A 136 4.25 4.61 8.28
CA VAL A 136 5.58 4.06 8.53
C VAL A 136 6.54 4.46 7.43
N ARG A 137 7.78 4.80 7.83
CA ARG A 137 8.91 5.00 6.92
C ARG A 137 9.99 3.95 7.16
N THR A 138 10.29 3.15 6.15
CA THR A 138 11.41 2.21 6.13
C THR A 138 12.56 2.83 5.34
N GLY A 139 13.70 3.01 5.98
CA GLY A 139 14.90 3.58 5.36
C GLY A 139 15.55 2.65 4.34
N ASN A 140 16.56 3.13 3.62
CA ASN A 140 17.27 2.32 2.61
C ASN A 140 17.98 1.09 3.24
N GLY A 141 18.01 -0.02 2.47
CA GLY A 141 18.65 -1.29 2.85
C GLY A 141 17.84 -2.14 3.81
#